data_AF-A1HUH9-F1
#
_entry.id   AF-A1HUH9-F1
#
_cell.length_a   1.000
_cell.length_b   1.000
_cell.length_c   1.000
_cell.angle_alpha   90.00
_cell.angle_beta   90.00
_cell.angle_gamma   90.00
#
_symmetry.space_group_name_H-M   'P 1'
#
loop_
_entity.id
_entity.type
_entity.pdbx_description
1 polymer ?
#
loop_
_entity_poly.entity_id
_entity_poly.type
_entity_poly.pdbx_seq_one_letter_code
_entity_poly.pdbx_strand_id
1 'polypeptide(L)'
;MLVGENRFFAGNSLKFVLLGFAGAAVAFLIAGAGLAYADKASFCGSCHSMQWVYSTWKESNHKQFTCGDCHLPQEALGAKLYVKAENGIRHTYHEVLRDYSENSLQKFMSTTSNRDKEIPRPTL
;
A
#
# COMPACT_ATOMS: atom_id res chain seq x y z
N MET A 1 34.68 39.39 -24.25
CA MET A 1 33.36 38.83 -24.62
C MET A 1 32.96 37.68 -23.67
N LEU A 2 33.14 37.81 -22.34
CA LEU A 2 32.90 36.72 -21.36
C LEU A 2 32.31 37.22 -20.02
N VAL A 3 31.37 38.18 -20.05
CA VAL A 3 30.72 38.71 -18.83
C VAL A 3 29.18 38.54 -18.87
N GLY A 4 28.63 38.00 -19.95
CA GLY A 4 27.19 37.95 -20.23
C GLY A 4 26.44 36.69 -19.78
N GLU A 5 27.06 35.50 -19.80
CA GLU A 5 26.37 34.23 -19.54
C GLU A 5 26.11 33.98 -18.04
N ASN A 6 27.01 34.45 -17.17
CA ASN A 6 27.02 34.11 -15.74
C ASN A 6 25.88 34.80 -14.97
N ARG A 7 25.39 35.95 -15.47
CA ARG A 7 24.34 36.76 -14.83
C ARG A 7 22.93 36.27 -15.16
N PHE A 8 22.75 35.61 -16.31
CA PHE A 8 21.48 34.98 -16.69
C PHE A 8 21.21 33.74 -15.84
N PHE A 9 22.26 32.92 -15.63
CA PHE A 9 22.19 31.81 -14.68
C PHE A 9 22.03 32.31 -13.25
N ALA A 10 22.75 33.32 -12.76
CA ALA A 10 22.63 33.77 -11.37
C ALA A 10 21.24 34.31 -10.96
N GLY A 11 20.52 35.00 -11.85
CA GLY A 11 19.20 35.58 -11.53
C GLY A 11 18.02 34.60 -11.62
N ASN A 12 18.13 33.57 -12.46
CA ASN A 12 17.09 32.55 -12.64
C ASN A 12 17.46 31.18 -12.04
N SER A 13 18.73 30.91 -11.70
CA SER A 13 19.16 29.67 -11.05
C SER A 13 18.48 29.47 -9.72
N LEU A 14 18.34 30.55 -8.93
CA LEU A 14 17.63 30.49 -7.65
C LEU A 14 16.16 30.07 -7.86
N LYS A 15 15.50 30.54 -8.93
CA LYS A 15 14.12 30.14 -9.26
C LYS A 15 14.04 28.68 -9.66
N PHE A 16 14.98 28.17 -10.47
CA PHE A 16 15.03 26.76 -10.84
C PHE A 16 15.34 25.85 -9.66
N VAL A 17 16.23 26.26 -8.76
CA VAL A 17 16.54 25.54 -7.52
C VAL A 17 15.32 25.52 -6.60
N LEU A 18 14.65 26.66 -6.41
CA LEU A 18 13.42 26.74 -5.62
C LEU A 18 12.29 25.91 -6.21
N LEU A 19 12.12 25.93 -7.54
CA LEU A 19 11.13 25.12 -8.24
C LEU A 19 11.44 23.63 -8.12
N GLY A 20 12.71 23.24 -8.26
CA GLY A 20 13.16 21.86 -8.10
C GLY A 20 12.94 21.37 -6.67
N PHE A 21 13.26 22.19 -5.66
CA PHE A 21 13.01 21.86 -4.26
C PHE A 21 11.52 21.76 -3.94
N ALA A 22 10.71 22.69 -4.43
CA ALA A 22 9.25 22.63 -4.29
C ALA A 22 8.68 21.37 -4.95
N GLY A 23 9.13 21.03 -6.16
CA GLY A 23 8.73 19.81 -6.84
C GLY A 23 9.11 18.54 -6.06
N ALA A 24 10.34 18.48 -5.54
CA ALA A 24 10.79 17.37 -4.70
C ALA A 24 9.96 17.26 -3.41
N ALA A 25 9.67 18.39 -2.75
CA ALA A 25 8.84 18.40 -1.54
C ALA A 25 7.42 17.86 -1.83
N VAL A 26 6.80 18.30 -2.93
CA VAL A 26 5.49 17.80 -3.35
C VAL A 26 5.54 16.29 -3.65
N ALA A 27 6.56 15.83 -4.37
CA ALA A 27 6.72 14.40 -4.67
C ALA A 27 6.88 13.55 -3.39
N PHE A 28 7.66 14.02 -2.42
CA PHE A 28 7.82 13.37 -1.13
C PHE A 28 6.51 13.29 -0.35
N LEU A 29 5.72 14.36 -0.35
CA LEU A 29 4.41 14.38 0.31
C LEU A 29 3.44 13.38 -0.32
N ILE A 30 3.39 13.33 -1.66
CA ILE A 30 2.54 12.38 -2.40
C ILE A 30 2.98 10.95 -2.11
N ALA A 31 4.29 10.67 -2.15
CA ALA A 31 4.82 9.34 -1.87
C ALA A 31 4.48 8.90 -0.43
N GLY A 32 4.71 9.77 0.57
CA GLY A 32 4.37 9.48 1.96
C GLY A 32 2.88 9.21 2.17
N ALA A 33 2.01 10.02 1.56
CA ALA A 33 0.56 9.82 1.61
C ALA A 33 0.14 8.50 0.95
N GLY A 34 0.72 8.16 -0.20
CA GLY A 34 0.47 6.90 -0.90
C GLY A 34 0.88 5.69 -0.07
N LEU A 35 2.04 5.74 0.57
CA LEU A 35 2.52 4.68 1.47
C LEU A 35 1.57 4.47 2.65
N ALA A 36 1.15 5.56 3.30
CA ALA A 36 0.21 5.51 4.41
C ALA A 36 -1.18 5.04 3.99
N TYR A 37 -1.64 5.42 2.79
CA TYR A 37 -2.90 4.93 2.23
C TYR A 37 -2.85 3.41 2.00
N ALA A 38 -1.73 2.90 1.48
CA ALA A 38 -1.52 1.50 1.22
C ALA A 38 -1.40 0.62 2.47
N ASP A 39 -1.40 1.19 3.68
CA ASP A 39 -1.49 0.44 4.96
C ASP A 39 -2.95 0.22 5.40
N LYS A 40 -3.89 1.01 4.87
CA LYS A 40 -5.30 1.03 5.30
C LYS A 40 -6.07 -0.19 4.79
N ALA A 41 -7.04 -0.64 5.60
CA ALA A 41 -7.94 -1.73 5.25
C ALA A 41 -8.74 -1.47 3.97
N SER A 42 -9.09 -0.21 3.68
CA SER A 42 -9.78 0.16 2.43
C SER A 42 -8.94 -0.09 1.18
N PHE A 43 -7.62 0.03 1.27
CA PHE A 43 -6.73 -0.30 0.16
C PHE A 43 -6.60 -1.82 0.02
N CYS A 44 -6.36 -2.54 1.11
CA CYS A 44 -6.27 -4.00 1.06
C CYS A 44 -7.56 -4.64 0.52
N GLY A 45 -8.72 -4.13 0.95
CA GLY A 45 -10.03 -4.56 0.49
C GLY A 45 -10.39 -4.15 -0.95
N SER A 46 -9.54 -3.42 -1.68
CA SER A 46 -9.84 -3.09 -3.09
C SER A 46 -9.64 -4.27 -4.04
N CYS A 47 -8.89 -5.29 -3.63
CA CYS A 47 -8.68 -6.51 -4.39
C CYS A 47 -9.75 -7.55 -4.05
N HIS A 48 -10.21 -8.32 -5.05
CA HIS A 48 -11.32 -9.26 -4.87
C HIS A 48 -10.98 -10.39 -3.91
N SER A 49 -9.74 -10.88 -3.95
CA SER A 49 -9.25 -11.94 -3.05
C SER A 49 -9.27 -11.55 -1.57
N MET A 50 -9.26 -10.25 -1.27
CA MET A 50 -9.15 -9.71 0.08
C MET A 50 -10.50 -9.25 0.67
N GLN A 51 -11.58 -9.27 -0.10
CA GLN A 51 -12.91 -8.78 0.32
C GLN A 51 -13.43 -9.45 1.59
N TRP A 52 -13.26 -10.77 1.70
CA TRP A 52 -13.70 -11.53 2.87
C TRP A 52 -12.87 -11.24 4.13
N VAL A 53 -11.55 -11.05 3.97
CA VAL A 53 -10.70 -10.62 5.09
C VAL A 53 -11.05 -9.19 5.51
N TYR A 54 -11.36 -8.32 4.55
CA TYR A 54 -11.81 -6.96 4.83
C TYR A 54 -13.16 -6.92 5.58
N SER A 55 -14.13 -7.76 5.21
CA SER A 55 -15.43 -7.81 5.90
C SER A 55 -15.29 -8.30 7.34
N THR A 56 -14.51 -9.37 7.56
CA THR A 56 -14.24 -9.88 8.90
C THR A 56 -13.46 -8.89 9.77
N TRP A 57 -12.48 -8.17 9.20
CA TRP A 57 -11.80 -7.06 9.89
C TRP A 57 -12.80 -5.98 10.33
N LYS A 58 -13.75 -5.60 9.44
CA LYS A 58 -14.75 -4.56 9.71
C LYS A 58 -15.71 -4.93 10.85
N GLU A 59 -16.02 -6.21 10.98
CA GLU A 59 -16.85 -6.75 12.07
C GLU A 59 -16.06 -7.01 13.36
N SER A 60 -14.74 -7.17 13.25
CA SER A 60 -13.89 -7.44 14.40
C SER A 60 -13.73 -6.25 15.36
N ASN A 61 -13.22 -6.54 16.55
CA ASN A 61 -12.75 -5.53 17.51
C ASN A 61 -11.47 -4.81 17.06
N HIS A 62 -10.89 -5.13 15.90
CA HIS A 62 -9.64 -4.54 15.39
C HIS A 62 -9.86 -3.46 14.33
N LYS A 63 -11.11 -3.11 14.00
CA LYS A 63 -11.45 -2.16 12.93
C LYS A 63 -10.92 -0.73 13.11
N GLN A 64 -10.42 -0.38 14.29
CA GLN A 64 -9.75 0.91 14.52
C GLN A 64 -8.27 0.92 14.08
N PHE A 65 -7.67 -0.26 13.87
CA PHE A 65 -6.29 -0.41 13.41
C PHE A 65 -6.22 -0.66 11.92
N THR A 66 -5.16 -0.18 11.28
CA THR A 66 -4.87 -0.47 9.88
C THR A 66 -4.38 -1.91 9.72
N CYS A 67 -4.47 -2.47 8.51
CA CYS A 67 -3.92 -3.79 8.25
C CYS A 67 -2.40 -3.80 8.47
N GLY A 68 -1.73 -2.71 8.06
CA GLY A 68 -0.30 -2.54 8.24
C GLY A 68 0.17 -2.54 9.69
N ASP A 69 -0.67 -2.11 10.64
CA ASP A 69 -0.30 -2.05 12.06
C ASP A 69 0.01 -3.43 12.66
N CYS A 70 -0.61 -4.48 12.14
CA CYS A 70 -0.35 -5.86 12.56
C CYS A 70 0.46 -6.67 11.53
N HIS A 71 0.34 -6.37 10.24
CA HIS A 71 0.98 -7.17 9.18
C HIS A 71 2.34 -6.65 8.71
N LEU A 72 2.74 -5.44 9.11
CA LEU A 72 4.06 -4.89 8.81
C LEU A 72 4.88 -4.72 10.10
N PRO A 73 6.22 -4.87 10.01
CA PRO A 73 7.10 -4.62 11.14
C PRO A 73 7.03 -3.15 11.56
N GLN A 74 7.06 -2.91 12.87
CA GLN A 74 6.93 -1.57 13.46
C GLN A 74 8.24 -1.06 14.06
N GLU A 75 9.26 -1.93 14.18
CA GLU A 75 10.53 -1.60 14.83
C GLU A 75 11.42 -0.65 14.02
N ALA A 76 11.37 -0.72 12.68
CA ALA A 76 12.21 0.10 11.83
C ALA A 76 11.51 0.48 10.53
N LEU A 77 11.60 1.77 10.15
CA LEU A 77 11.03 2.28 8.91
C LEU A 77 11.61 1.55 7.68
N GLY A 78 12.92 1.30 7.66
CA GLY A 78 13.56 0.57 6.56
C GLY A 78 13.01 -0.84 6.39
N ALA A 79 12.84 -1.58 7.49
CA ALA A 79 12.25 -2.92 7.48
C ALA A 79 10.78 -2.89 7.04
N LYS A 80 10.01 -1.91 7.53
CA LYS A 80 8.62 -1.69 7.13
C LYS A 80 8.51 -1.48 5.62
N LEU A 81 9.33 -0.60 5.05
CA LEU A 81 9.32 -0.30 3.61
C LEU A 81 9.73 -1.51 2.77
N TYR A 82 10.77 -2.24 3.19
CA TYR A 82 11.24 -3.44 2.50
C TYR A 82 10.14 -4.51 2.44
N VAL A 83 9.59 -4.88 3.60
CA VAL A 83 8.55 -5.91 3.70
C VAL A 83 7.27 -5.47 2.98
N LYS A 84 6.90 -4.18 3.07
CA LYS A 84 5.75 -3.63 2.35
C LYS A 84 5.91 -3.77 0.84
N ALA A 85 7.09 -3.44 0.31
CA ALA A 85 7.36 -3.55 -1.12
C ALA A 85 7.38 -5.01 -1.58
N GLU A 86 8.07 -5.89 -0.85
CA GLU A 86 8.16 -7.32 -1.18
C GLU A 86 6.76 -7.96 -1.20
N ASN A 87 5.98 -7.80 -0.13
CA ASN A 87 4.65 -8.38 -0.02
C ASN A 87 3.69 -7.75 -1.03
N GLY A 88 3.76 -6.44 -1.25
CA GLY A 88 2.93 -5.73 -2.22
C GLY A 88 3.13 -6.25 -3.64
N ILE A 89 4.39 -6.43 -4.07
CA ILE A 89 4.73 -6.98 -5.40
C ILE A 89 4.24 -8.42 -5.52
N ARG A 90 4.50 -9.25 -4.51
CA ARG A 90 4.10 -10.67 -4.51
C ARG A 90 2.58 -10.84 -4.56
N HIS A 91 1.84 -10.10 -3.75
CA HIS A 91 0.37 -10.14 -3.77
C HIS A 91 -0.19 -9.63 -5.10
N THR A 92 0.37 -8.54 -5.64
CA THR A 92 -0.07 -8.02 -6.94
C THR A 92 0.20 -9.01 -8.07
N TYR A 93 1.37 -9.65 -8.07
CA TYR A 93 1.71 -10.70 -9.04
C TYR A 93 0.68 -11.83 -9.03
N HIS A 94 0.40 -12.38 -7.84
CA HIS A 94 -0.57 -13.46 -7.71
C HIS A 94 -2.01 -13.03 -7.99
N GLU A 95 -2.35 -11.78 -7.69
CA GLU A 95 -3.66 -11.21 -7.99
C GLU A 95 -3.89 -11.06 -9.50
N VAL A 96 -2.88 -10.57 -10.22
CA VAL A 96 -2.94 -10.35 -11.66
C VAL A 96 -2.95 -11.68 -12.42
N LEU A 97 -2.11 -12.64 -12.02
CA LEU A 97 -2.03 -13.94 -12.67
C LEU A 97 -3.11 -14.92 -12.20
N ARG A 98 -3.79 -14.61 -11.09
CA ARG A 98 -4.80 -15.47 -10.46
C ARG A 98 -4.26 -16.86 -10.11
N ASP A 99 -2.96 -16.97 -9.83
CA ASP A 99 -2.23 -18.22 -9.62
C ASP A 99 -2.01 -18.50 -8.12
N TYR A 100 -3.00 -18.19 -7.29
CA TYR A 100 -2.95 -18.52 -5.88
C TYR A 100 -2.85 -20.03 -5.71
N SER A 101 -1.93 -20.50 -4.85
CA SER A 101 -1.80 -21.93 -4.62
C SER A 101 -3.11 -22.52 -4.14
N GLU A 102 -3.70 -23.42 -4.94
CA GLU A 102 -4.96 -24.12 -4.67
C GLU A 102 -4.96 -24.81 -3.29
N ASN A 103 -3.80 -25.23 -2.80
CA ASN A 103 -3.65 -25.84 -1.48
C ASN A 103 -3.94 -24.87 -0.31
N SER A 104 -3.86 -23.56 -0.53
CA SER A 104 -4.15 -22.55 0.49
C SER A 104 -5.61 -22.09 0.44
N LEU A 105 -6.15 -21.86 -0.76
CA LEU A 105 -7.56 -21.50 -0.95
C LEU A 105 -8.50 -22.68 -0.67
N GLN A 106 -8.19 -23.90 -1.12
CA GLN A 106 -9.00 -25.07 -0.75
C GLN A 106 -8.90 -25.39 0.73
N LYS A 107 -7.74 -25.18 1.38
CA LYS A 107 -7.61 -25.36 2.83
C LYS A 107 -8.40 -24.30 3.59
N PHE A 108 -8.39 -23.06 3.12
CA PHE A 108 -9.21 -21.99 3.69
C PHE A 108 -10.70 -22.25 3.48
N MET A 109 -11.13 -22.52 2.24
CA MET A 109 -12.52 -22.84 1.90
C MET A 109 -13.02 -24.12 2.57
N SER A 110 -12.19 -25.15 2.76
CA SER A 110 -12.55 -26.39 3.47
C SER A 110 -12.59 -26.22 4.99
N THR A 111 -11.80 -25.32 5.57
CA THR A 111 -11.90 -24.95 6.99
C THR A 111 -13.02 -23.94 7.26
N THR A 112 -13.38 -23.12 6.29
CA THR A 112 -14.55 -22.25 6.39
C THR A 112 -15.84 -23.00 6.12
N SER A 113 -15.88 -24.02 5.25
CA SER A 113 -17.09 -24.81 4.90
C SER A 113 -17.80 -25.48 6.09
N ASN A 114 -17.15 -25.53 7.26
CA ASN A 114 -17.74 -26.05 8.49
C ASN A 114 -18.03 -24.95 9.54
N ARG A 115 -17.60 -23.71 9.28
CA ARG A 115 -17.73 -22.51 10.15
C ARG A 115 -18.62 -21.41 9.54
N ASP A 116 -18.90 -21.50 8.25
CA ASP A 116 -19.75 -20.61 7.45
C ASP A 116 -21.24 -20.99 7.49
N LYS A 117 -21.63 -21.99 8.29
CA LYS A 117 -23.04 -22.18 8.68
C LYS A 117 -23.57 -21.13 9.65
N GLU A 118 -22.69 -20.34 10.28
CA GLU A 118 -23.06 -19.32 11.28
C GLU A 118 -22.82 -17.87 10.84
N ILE A 119 -22.12 -17.64 9.73
CA ILE A 119 -21.86 -16.28 9.22
C ILE A 119 -22.53 -16.16 7.85
N PRO A 120 -23.54 -15.28 7.67
CA PRO A 120 -24.20 -15.12 6.39
C PRO A 120 -23.16 -14.76 5.33
N ARG A 121 -23.04 -15.60 4.30
CA ARG A 121 -22.24 -15.27 3.12
C ARG A 121 -22.72 -13.92 2.58
N PRO A 122 -21.86 -12.92 2.35
CA PRO A 122 -22.27 -11.74 1.64
C PRO A 122 -22.73 -12.17 0.26
N THR A 123 -24.01 -11.95 0.00
CA THR A 123 -24.64 -12.15 -1.30
C THR A 123 -23.92 -11.25 -2.31
N LEU A 124 -23.24 -11.86 -3.26
CA LEU A 124 -23.10 -11.29 -4.60
C LEU A 124 -24.32 -11.73 -5.42
#